data_AF-A0A227JH60-F1
#
_entry.id   AF-A0A227JH60-F1
#
_cell.length_a   1.000
_cell.length_b   1.000
_cell.length_c   1.000
_cell.angle_alpha   90.00
_cell.angle_beta   90.00
_cell.angle_gamma   90.00
#
_symmetry.space_group_name_H-M   'P 1'
#
loop_
_entity.id
_entity.type
_entity.pdbx_description
1 polymer ?
#
loop_
_entity_poly.entity_id
_entity_poly.type
_entity_poly.pdbx_seq_one_letter_code
_entity_poly.pdbx_strand_id
1 'polypeptide(L)'
;VADKPVYVTFDIDCLDPAFAPGTGTPVCGGLNSDKALKIIRGLAGMNIVGMDVVEVSPPYDHSDVTALAGATIALEMLYAYASGRE
;
A
#
# COMPACT_ATOMS: atom_id res chain seq x y z
N VAL A 1 7.69 -18.41 -5.73
CA VAL A 1 8.28 -17.21 -5.08
C VAL A 1 9.07 -17.61 -3.84
N ALA A 2 8.58 -18.52 -2.99
CA ALA A 2 9.39 -19.23 -1.97
C ALA A 2 10.27 -18.29 -1.12
N ASP A 3 11.45 -18.74 -0.69
CA ASP A 3 12.37 -17.96 0.17
C ASP A 3 13.15 -16.86 -0.56
N LYS A 4 12.78 -16.53 -1.81
CA LYS A 4 13.46 -15.46 -2.54
C LYS A 4 13.22 -14.12 -1.86
N PRO A 5 14.22 -13.23 -1.78
CA PRO A 5 14.02 -11.89 -1.26
C PRO A 5 13.01 -11.12 -2.13
N VAL A 6 12.04 -10.50 -1.47
CA VAL A 6 10.94 -9.74 -2.10
C VAL A 6 10.98 -8.29 -1.63
N TYR A 7 10.91 -7.38 -2.59
CA TYR A 7 10.67 -5.97 -2.33
C TYR A 7 9.20 -5.66 -2.65
N VAL A 8 8.50 -4.97 -1.75
CA VAL A 8 7.10 -4.58 -1.96
C VAL A 8 7.04 -3.07 -2.12
N THR A 9 6.72 -2.61 -3.32
CA THR A 9 6.43 -1.21 -3.57
C THR A 9 4.93 -1.03 -3.72
N PHE A 10 4.37 -0.03 -3.04
CA PHE A 10 2.95 0.30 -3.12
C PHE A 10 2.77 1.73 -3.61
N ASP A 11 2.35 1.87 -4.85
CA ASP A 11 1.87 3.14 -5.40
C ASP A 11 0.44 3.41 -4.93
N ILE A 12 0.20 4.55 -4.28
CA ILE A 12 -1.13 4.89 -3.77
C ILE A 12 -2.15 5.08 -4.90
N ASP A 13 -1.71 5.37 -6.12
CA ASP A 13 -2.57 5.55 -7.30
C ASP A 13 -3.16 4.24 -7.84
N CYS A 14 -2.72 3.08 -7.32
CA CYS A 14 -3.38 1.80 -7.59
C CYS A 14 -4.80 1.73 -6.98
N LEU A 15 -5.06 2.56 -5.96
CA LEU A 15 -6.39 2.75 -5.42
C LEU A 15 -7.20 3.64 -6.37
N ASP A 16 -8.50 3.37 -6.48
CA ASP A 16 -9.39 4.25 -7.21
C ASP A 16 -9.35 5.66 -6.61
N PRO A 17 -9.45 6.73 -7.42
CA PRO A 17 -9.43 8.11 -6.94
C PRO A 17 -10.50 8.41 -5.88
N ALA A 18 -11.55 7.60 -5.76
CA ALA A 18 -12.50 7.67 -4.65
C ALA A 18 -11.87 7.39 -3.27
N PHE A 19 -10.74 6.69 -3.22
CA PHE A 19 -10.01 6.31 -2.00
C PHE A 19 -8.62 6.95 -1.89
N ALA A 20 -8.01 7.33 -3.02
CA ALA A 20 -6.72 8.02 -3.08
C ALA A 20 -6.74 9.20 -4.07
N PRO A 21 -7.51 10.27 -3.80
CA PRO A 21 -7.54 11.44 -4.67
C PRO A 21 -6.19 12.19 -4.72
N GLY A 22 -5.38 12.09 -3.67
CA GLY A 22 -4.12 12.81 -3.48
C GLY A 22 -2.93 12.12 -4.12
N THR A 23 -2.92 12.00 -5.45
CA THR A 23 -1.79 11.48 -6.25
C THR A 23 -1.61 12.29 -7.53
N GLY A 24 -0.42 12.24 -8.14
CA GLY A 24 -0.11 12.96 -9.38
C GLY A 24 -0.79 12.39 -10.63
N THR A 25 -1.14 11.10 -10.63
CA THR A 25 -1.61 10.36 -11.82
C THR A 25 -2.87 9.52 -11.55
N PRO A 26 -4.00 10.12 -11.12
CA PRO A 26 -5.21 9.35 -10.79
C PRO A 26 -5.79 8.60 -12.01
N VAL A 27 -6.09 7.31 -11.84
CA VAL A 27 -6.70 6.45 -12.87
C VAL A 27 -7.98 5.78 -12.33
N CYS A 28 -9.10 5.93 -13.03
CA CYS A 28 -10.39 5.37 -12.59
C CYS A 28 -10.46 3.84 -12.72
N GLY A 29 -11.31 3.21 -11.90
CA GLY A 29 -11.51 1.75 -11.89
C GLY A 29 -10.48 0.99 -11.07
N GLY A 30 -9.78 1.70 -10.16
CA GLY A 30 -8.74 1.14 -9.30
C GLY A 30 -9.27 0.26 -8.16
N LEU A 31 -8.36 -0.13 -7.28
CA LEU A 31 -8.71 -0.91 -6.09
C LEU A 31 -9.47 -0.06 -5.07
N ASN A 32 -10.38 -0.67 -4.33
CA ASN A 32 -10.82 -0.07 -3.08
C ASN A 32 -9.85 -0.44 -1.95
N SER A 33 -9.86 0.33 -0.86
CA SER A 33 -8.94 0.14 0.26
C SER A 33 -9.02 -1.26 0.86
N ASP A 34 -10.22 -1.85 0.99
CA ASP A 34 -10.41 -3.20 1.53
C ASP A 34 -9.67 -4.28 0.70
N LYS A 35 -9.75 -4.22 -0.63
CA LYS A 35 -9.02 -5.14 -1.51
C LYS A 35 -7.51 -4.99 -1.36
N ALA A 36 -7.01 -3.75 -1.32
CA ALA A 36 -5.58 -3.49 -1.14
C ALA A 36 -5.06 -4.05 0.19
N LEU A 37 -5.76 -3.81 1.31
CA LEU A 37 -5.37 -4.32 2.62
C LEU A 37 -5.37 -5.86 2.65
N LYS A 38 -6.35 -6.51 2.01
CA LYS A 38 -6.37 -7.98 1.89
C LYS A 38 -5.20 -8.53 1.09
N ILE A 39 -4.80 -7.85 0.02
CA ILE A 39 -3.61 -8.23 -0.77
C ILE A 39 -2.36 -8.13 0.10
N ILE A 40 -2.17 -7.01 0.81
CA ILE A 40 -0.99 -6.80 1.67
C ILE A 40 -0.93 -7.84 2.79
N ARG A 41 -2.05 -8.12 3.46
CA ARG A 41 -2.13 -9.16 4.50
C ARG A 41 -1.81 -10.55 3.97
N GLY A 42 -2.12 -10.81 2.70
CA GLY A 42 -1.77 -12.05 2.01
C GLY A 42 -0.26 -12.25 1.77
N LEU A 43 0.56 -11.21 1.99
CA LEU A 43 2.02 -11.28 1.90
C LEU A 43 2.69 -11.84 3.17
N ALA A 44 1.91 -12.13 4.22
CA ALA A 44 2.42 -12.72 5.45
C ALA A 44 3.22 -14.01 5.17
N GLY A 45 4.37 -14.15 5.83
CA GLY A 45 5.30 -15.27 5.64
C GLY A 45 6.20 -15.20 4.41
N MET A 46 6.14 -14.14 3.59
CA MET A 46 7.10 -13.93 2.51
C MET A 46 8.43 -13.36 3.04
N ASN A 47 9.55 -13.67 2.36
CA ASN A 47 10.88 -13.11 2.66
C ASN A 47 10.99 -11.65 2.18
N ILE A 48 10.29 -10.74 2.86
CA ILE A 48 10.28 -9.31 2.56
C ILE A 48 11.59 -8.68 3.05
N VAL A 49 12.33 -8.03 2.14
CA VAL A 49 13.63 -7.39 2.43
C VAL A 49 13.59 -5.86 2.38
N GLY A 50 12.51 -5.29 1.90
CA GLY A 50 12.32 -3.85 1.78
C GLY A 50 10.94 -3.50 1.29
N MET A 51 10.48 -2.30 1.65
CA MET A 51 9.13 -1.84 1.39
C MET A 51 9.09 -0.31 1.24
N ASP A 52 8.23 0.19 0.35
CA ASP A 52 7.91 1.61 0.25
C ASP A 52 6.40 1.83 -0.04
N VAL A 53 5.93 3.03 0.29
CA VAL A 53 4.64 3.57 -0.13
C VAL A 53 4.92 4.89 -0.82
N VAL A 54 4.49 5.03 -2.07
CA VAL A 54 4.87 6.14 -2.95
C VAL A 54 3.64 6.90 -3.46
N GLU A 55 3.91 8.05 -4.09
CA GLU A 55 2.93 8.90 -4.80
C GLU A 55 1.81 9.53 -3.97
N VAL A 56 1.89 9.50 -2.63
CA VAL A 56 1.06 10.37 -1.81
C VAL A 56 1.42 11.84 -2.09
N SER A 57 0.46 12.60 -2.60
CA SER A 57 0.59 14.00 -2.98
C SER A 57 -0.40 14.87 -2.18
N PRO A 58 0.02 15.42 -1.02
CA PRO A 58 -0.83 16.23 -0.15
C PRO A 58 -1.58 17.39 -0.83
N PRO A 59 -1.00 18.10 -1.82
CA PRO A 59 -1.72 19.18 -2.51
C PRO A 59 -2.99 18.75 -3.24
N TYR A 60 -3.10 17.48 -3.64
CA TYR A 60 -4.28 16.91 -4.31
C TYR A 60 -5.18 16.12 -3.34
N ASP A 61 -4.75 15.94 -2.09
CA ASP A 61 -5.49 15.13 -1.14
C ASP A 61 -6.73 15.88 -0.64
N HIS A 62 -7.77 15.11 -0.30
CA HIS A 62 -9.01 15.66 0.23
C HIS A 62 -9.25 15.12 1.62
N SER A 63 -9.24 16.00 2.63
CA SER A 63 -9.39 15.60 4.04
C SER A 63 -8.37 14.54 4.48
N ASP A 64 -7.14 14.61 3.93
CA ASP A 64 -6.01 13.72 4.22
C ASP A 64 -6.31 12.22 4.02
N VAL A 65 -7.33 11.86 3.24
CA VAL A 65 -7.76 10.46 3.09
C VAL A 65 -6.70 9.61 2.38
N THR A 66 -5.95 10.19 1.45
CA THR A 66 -4.86 9.50 0.73
C THR A 66 -3.67 9.29 1.64
N ALA A 67 -3.29 10.32 2.42
CA ALA A 67 -2.25 10.21 3.43
C ALA A 67 -2.61 9.17 4.51
N LEU A 68 -3.87 9.15 4.97
CA LEU A 68 -4.36 8.15 5.92
C LEU A 68 -4.34 6.73 5.33
N ALA A 69 -4.75 6.57 4.07
CA ALA A 69 -4.65 5.30 3.36
C ALA A 69 -3.19 4.83 3.26
N GLY A 70 -2.27 5.71 2.84
CA GLY A 70 -0.84 5.40 2.76
C GLY A 70 -0.23 5.00 4.10
N ALA A 71 -0.57 5.72 5.19
CA ALA A 71 -0.13 5.38 6.54
C ALA A 71 -0.67 4.00 7.00
N THR A 72 -1.92 3.70 6.68
CA THR A 72 -2.55 2.41 7.01
C THR A 72 -1.90 1.26 6.23
N ILE A 73 -1.62 1.47 4.94
CA ILE A 73 -0.92 0.50 4.08
C ILE A 73 0.49 0.24 4.61
N ALA A 74 1.25 1.28 4.96
CA ALA A 74 2.59 1.14 5.53
C ALA A 74 2.58 0.32 6.84
N LEU A 75 1.55 0.50 7.68
CA LEU A 75 1.38 -0.27 8.91
C LEU A 75 1.08 -1.76 8.64
N GLU A 76 0.20 -2.06 7.70
CA GLU A 76 -0.10 -3.45 7.30
C GLU A 76 1.11 -4.14 6.67
N MET A 77 1.89 -3.41 5.88
CA MET A 77 3.16 -3.88 5.33
C MET A 77 4.16 -4.21 6.46
N LEU A 78 4.23 -3.38 7.51
CA LEU A 78 5.04 -3.66 8.70
C LEU A 78 4.57 -4.93 9.44
N TYR A 79 3.27 -5.15 9.56
CA TYR A 79 2.73 -6.38 10.13
C TYR A 79 3.07 -7.62 9.29
N ALA A 80 2.95 -7.53 7.96
CA ALA A 80 3.35 -8.60 7.06
C ALA A 80 4.85 -8.92 7.20
N TYR A 81 5.72 -7.89 7.24
CA TYR A 81 7.15 -8.06 7.46
C TYR A 81 7.49 -8.70 8.81
N ALA A 82 6.81 -8.28 9.89
CA ALA A 82 7.03 -8.84 11.23
C ALA A 82 6.62 -10.31 11.32
N SER A 83 5.54 -10.72 10.63
CA SER A 83 5.03 -12.10 10.66
C SER A 83 6.02 -13.16 10.16
N GLY A 84 7.00 -12.79 9.33
CA GLY A 84 8.01 -13.71 8.79
C GLY A 84 9.25 -13.86 9.66
N ARG A 85 9.28 -13.33 10.89
CA ARG A 85 10.49 -13.23 11.73
C ARG A 85 10.43 -14.03 13.05
N GLU A 86 9.62 -15.09 13.09
CA GLU A 86 9.60 -16.06 14.20
C GLU A 86 10.64 -17.18 14.04
#